data_AF-A0A0D5M771-F1
#
_entry.id   AF-A0A0D5M771-F1
#
_cell.length_a   1.000
_cell.length_b   1.000
_cell.length_c   1.000
_cell.angle_alpha   90.00
_cell.angle_beta   90.00
_cell.angle_gamma   90.00
#
_symmetry.space_group_name_H-M   'P 1'
#
loop_
_entity.id
_entity.type
_entity.pdbx_description
1 polymer ?
#
loop_
_entity_poly.entity_id
_entity_poly.type
_entity_poly.pdbx_seq_one_letter_code
_entity_poly.pdbx_strand_id
1 'polypeptide(L)'
;MAIISSAADLWDSLCSKAGLELRLKAGRKGRDSDVEDSLRTALGVPKSTKSLGAWLAVDAASTNPKTSTELLLTEVLKSQEGFGCMMQDILDVLIKADAKQASCQLSVEFKFENVPGSLRMTLEQFREIELRTKRVLQKRPKLPDHDLMWRIDGVFCSLLGDRPRCDSRPHGFPPIPVITPTGCEELDRQLDRVAQLVSGFRNLCRGFGETRSEVVAAAHVMNENDEFYSQMVAAHDYWDDSVLDGIKNVSNRVNSGQLSSEDATDRISGVLSEVEWGDNWVEQTVEDLLDVLNLPVWRYRHELYSVWVGTRMLSVVEQVVPDMHYHPVAEVLSFEFGGSRLASFTWNNKQFDVWAELRSALVGSSSKRKRGIQPDFRVLQVDISQSVNKQTVYVLECKHYLRGNTSNFTSAAADYARSCPNSVVHVVNHGEINEPTLMQSLAPELHAQSQFIGGATPLQEAETQVISKAIRSALFPTFALPVPKETACLVKSRNRLPGKIQLVWDRSLEDIDLMLRAIDSNGQVIDTVDYRNKGALEVSPFARLDKDAMCGPDQESIEISDWHYSRYELIATNYSKTGRMNDVSLYCDIYIGDEPMPRRYPVGLDAEGHEWKIAEIAIKNGIPKII
;
A
#
# COMPACT_ATOMS: atom_id res chain seq x y z
N MET A 1 -23.62 17.62 -4.86
CA MET A 1 -22.67 17.24 -5.91
C MET A 1 -23.44 16.96 -7.21
N ALA A 2 -22.80 16.90 -8.38
CA ALA A 2 -23.49 16.34 -9.55
C ALA A 2 -23.79 14.86 -9.25
N ILE A 3 -25.04 14.44 -9.43
CA ILE A 3 -25.47 13.06 -9.15
C ILE A 3 -24.69 12.14 -10.11
N ILE A 4 -23.91 11.20 -9.57
CA ILE A 4 -23.18 10.20 -10.36
C ILE A 4 -24.16 9.07 -10.66
N SER A 5 -24.81 9.14 -11.82
CA SER A 5 -25.83 8.18 -12.24
C SER A 5 -25.31 7.01 -13.06
N SER A 6 -24.05 7.04 -13.50
CA SER A 6 -23.46 5.99 -14.34
C SER A 6 -21.95 5.93 -14.22
N ALA A 7 -21.36 4.83 -14.70
CA ALA A 7 -19.91 4.69 -14.85
C ALA A 7 -19.31 5.77 -15.78
N ALA A 8 -20.05 6.20 -16.82
CA ALA A 8 -19.61 7.28 -17.69
C ALA A 8 -19.55 8.62 -16.93
N ASP A 9 -20.57 8.94 -16.13
CA ASP A 9 -20.60 10.16 -15.31
C ASP A 9 -19.48 10.17 -14.27
N LEU A 10 -19.21 9.01 -13.65
CA LEU A 10 -18.10 8.83 -12.72
C LEU A 10 -16.76 9.13 -13.40
N TRP A 11 -16.51 8.52 -14.56
CA TRP A 11 -15.26 8.71 -15.30
C TRP A 11 -15.05 10.18 -15.69
N ASP A 12 -16.09 10.85 -16.18
CA ASP A 12 -16.02 12.27 -16.54
C ASP A 12 -15.81 13.18 -15.33
N SER A 13 -16.44 12.86 -14.19
CA SER A 13 -16.22 13.55 -12.91
C SER A 13 -14.77 13.40 -12.43
N LEU A 14 -14.20 12.19 -12.50
CA LEU A 14 -12.79 11.95 -12.15
C LEU A 14 -11.84 12.68 -13.10
N CYS A 15 -12.06 12.61 -14.42
CA CYS A 15 -11.22 13.30 -15.40
C CYS A 15 -11.21 14.82 -15.20
N SER A 16 -12.36 15.40 -14.86
CA SER A 16 -12.50 16.86 -14.69
C SER A 16 -12.02 17.36 -13.33
N LYS A 17 -12.23 16.59 -12.24
CA LYS A 17 -11.95 17.04 -10.87
C LYS A 17 -10.63 16.52 -10.30
N ALA A 18 -10.20 15.31 -10.65
CA ALA A 18 -9.04 14.66 -10.03
C ALA A 18 -7.68 15.05 -10.65
N GLY A 19 -7.68 15.97 -11.63
CA GLY A 19 -6.45 16.40 -12.30
C GLY A 19 -5.73 15.27 -13.06
N LEU A 20 -6.48 14.30 -13.58
CA LEU A 20 -5.93 13.25 -14.44
C LEU A 20 -5.50 13.85 -15.78
N GLU A 21 -4.18 13.85 -16.04
CA GLU A 21 -3.57 14.27 -17.28
C GLU A 21 -3.57 13.11 -18.27
N LEU A 22 -4.74 12.70 -18.75
CA LEU A 22 -4.85 11.60 -19.73
C LEU A 22 -4.28 11.99 -21.11
N ARG A 23 -4.30 13.29 -21.44
CA ARG A 23 -3.85 13.83 -22.72
C ARG A 23 -3.11 15.16 -22.52
N LEU A 24 -1.99 15.34 -23.23
CA LEU A 24 -1.25 16.61 -23.29
C LEU A 24 -1.86 17.55 -24.34
N LYS A 25 -1.41 18.81 -24.33
CA LYS A 25 -1.59 19.76 -25.45
C LYS A 25 -1.16 19.08 -26.76
N ALA A 26 -2.00 19.19 -27.79
CA ALA A 26 -1.92 18.50 -29.10
C ALA A 26 -2.37 17.01 -29.13
N GLY A 27 -3.10 16.52 -28.11
CA GLY A 27 -3.78 15.22 -28.15
C GLY A 27 -2.88 14.00 -27.96
N ARG A 28 -1.61 14.20 -27.59
CA ARG A 28 -0.69 13.12 -27.20
C ARG A 28 -1.13 12.51 -25.87
N LYS A 29 -0.78 11.24 -25.62
CA LYS A 29 -0.95 10.61 -24.31
C LYS A 29 -0.28 11.46 -23.22
N GLY A 30 -1.06 11.81 -22.19
CA GLY A 30 -0.58 12.51 -21.00
C GLY A 30 -0.06 11.55 -19.96
N ARG A 31 0.40 12.05 -18.82
CA ARG A 31 1.16 11.25 -17.85
C ARG A 31 0.34 10.14 -17.19
N ASP A 32 -0.97 10.30 -17.04
CA ASP A 32 -1.84 9.28 -16.41
C ASP A 32 -2.56 8.40 -17.45
N SER A 33 -2.10 8.36 -18.70
CA SER A 33 -2.77 7.52 -19.71
C SER A 33 -2.57 6.01 -19.48
N ASP A 34 -1.59 5.64 -18.66
CA ASP A 34 -1.41 4.28 -18.12
C ASP A 34 -2.54 3.89 -17.17
N VAL A 35 -3.07 4.82 -16.36
CA VAL A 35 -4.29 4.58 -15.57
C VAL A 35 -5.45 4.19 -16.49
N GLU A 36 -5.66 4.93 -17.59
CA GLU A 36 -6.67 4.59 -18.60
C GLU A 36 -6.38 3.22 -19.25
N ASP A 37 -5.13 2.92 -19.59
CA ASP A 37 -4.75 1.63 -20.20
C ASP A 37 -4.99 0.44 -19.25
N SER A 38 -4.69 0.60 -17.95
CA SER A 38 -4.95 -0.41 -16.91
C SER A 38 -6.44 -0.66 -16.73
N LEU A 39 -7.25 0.40 -16.62
CA LEU A 39 -8.71 0.30 -16.51
C LEU A 39 -9.32 -0.36 -17.73
N ARG A 40 -8.85 -0.03 -18.93
CA ARG A 40 -9.31 -0.67 -20.16
C ARG A 40 -9.02 -2.17 -20.18
N THR A 41 -7.88 -2.56 -19.63
CA THR A 41 -7.51 -3.97 -19.52
C THR A 41 -8.41 -4.69 -18.52
N ALA A 42 -8.59 -4.11 -17.32
CA ALA A 42 -9.43 -4.68 -16.26
C ALA A 42 -10.90 -4.81 -16.68
N LEU A 43 -11.43 -3.82 -17.39
CA LEU A 43 -12.83 -3.81 -17.86
C LEU A 43 -13.05 -4.55 -19.20
N GLY A 44 -12.00 -5.17 -19.75
CA GLY A 44 -12.09 -5.90 -21.02
C GLY A 44 -12.45 -5.02 -22.23
N VAL A 45 -12.05 -3.75 -22.21
CA VAL A 45 -12.35 -2.79 -23.28
C VAL A 45 -11.59 -3.17 -24.55
N PRO A 46 -12.26 -3.33 -25.71
CA PRO A 46 -11.60 -3.67 -26.95
C PRO A 46 -10.48 -2.71 -27.33
N LYS A 47 -9.35 -3.24 -27.82
CA LYS A 47 -8.21 -2.42 -28.28
C LYS A 47 -8.56 -1.46 -29.42
N SER A 48 -9.61 -1.76 -30.19
CA SER A 48 -10.13 -0.90 -31.26
C SER A 48 -10.83 0.37 -30.75
N THR A 49 -11.24 0.42 -29.49
CA THR A 49 -12.00 1.56 -28.96
C THR A 49 -11.09 2.76 -28.69
N LYS A 50 -11.50 3.96 -29.11
CA LYS A 50 -10.67 5.18 -29.08
C LYS A 50 -10.24 5.63 -27.68
N SER A 51 -11.13 5.56 -26.69
CA SER A 51 -10.88 5.94 -25.29
C SER A 51 -11.81 5.18 -24.34
N LEU A 52 -11.47 5.13 -23.05
CA LEU A 52 -12.32 4.54 -22.03
C LEU A 52 -13.66 5.27 -21.93
N GLY A 53 -13.64 6.61 -21.85
CA GLY A 53 -14.87 7.41 -21.78
C GLY A 53 -15.82 7.20 -22.96
N ALA A 54 -15.29 7.06 -24.18
CA ALA A 54 -16.13 6.79 -25.36
C ALA A 54 -16.76 5.39 -25.30
N TRP A 55 -16.05 4.41 -24.73
CA TRP A 55 -16.60 3.08 -24.51
C TRP A 55 -17.68 3.08 -23.44
N LEU A 56 -17.41 3.72 -22.29
CA LEU A 56 -18.36 3.83 -21.18
C LEU A 56 -19.65 4.54 -21.59
N ALA A 57 -19.56 5.59 -22.42
CA ALA A 57 -20.75 6.28 -22.94
C ALA A 57 -21.63 5.37 -23.82
N VAL A 58 -21.00 4.51 -24.65
CA VAL A 58 -21.74 3.52 -25.46
C VAL A 58 -22.31 2.41 -24.59
N ASP A 59 -21.56 1.95 -23.60
CA ASP A 59 -21.99 0.91 -22.65
C ASP A 59 -23.17 1.39 -21.80
N ALA A 60 -23.11 2.62 -21.28
CA ALA A 60 -24.19 3.24 -20.50
C ALA A 60 -25.48 3.46 -21.32
N ALA A 61 -25.38 3.65 -22.64
CA ALA A 61 -26.54 3.78 -23.54
C ALA A 61 -27.11 2.42 -23.99
N SER A 62 -26.46 1.31 -23.65
CA SER A 62 -26.93 -0.05 -23.94
C SER A 62 -28.16 -0.39 -23.09
N THR A 63 -29.04 -1.26 -23.60
CA THR A 63 -30.14 -1.83 -22.80
C THR A 63 -29.65 -2.77 -21.69
N ASN A 64 -28.38 -3.18 -21.74
CA ASN A 64 -27.72 -3.96 -20.70
C ASN A 64 -26.25 -3.50 -20.57
N PRO A 65 -25.98 -2.42 -19.82
CA PRO A 65 -24.62 -1.94 -19.57
C PRO A 65 -23.79 -3.02 -18.89
N LYS A 66 -22.56 -3.24 -19.36
CA LYS A 66 -21.65 -4.22 -18.77
C LYS A 66 -20.94 -3.69 -17.53
N THR A 67 -20.78 -2.37 -17.43
CA THR A 67 -19.99 -1.71 -16.40
C THR A 67 -20.90 -0.93 -15.47
N SER A 68 -20.98 -1.37 -14.22
CA SER A 68 -21.63 -0.58 -13.17
C SER A 68 -20.70 0.52 -12.65
N THR A 69 -21.26 1.52 -11.98
CA THR A 69 -20.50 2.59 -11.35
C THR A 69 -19.55 2.04 -10.29
N GLU A 70 -19.98 1.04 -9.52
CA GLU A 70 -19.20 0.37 -8.47
C GLU A 70 -18.02 -0.40 -9.04
N LEU A 71 -18.25 -1.12 -10.14
CA LEU A 71 -17.19 -1.86 -10.82
C LEU A 71 -16.11 -0.90 -11.31
N LEU A 72 -16.51 0.18 -11.99
CA LEU A 72 -15.56 1.19 -12.42
C LEU A 72 -14.81 1.82 -11.24
N LEU A 73 -15.52 2.21 -10.17
CA LEU A 73 -14.90 2.82 -9.00
C LEU A 73 -13.88 1.88 -8.34
N THR A 74 -14.23 0.60 -8.20
CA THR A 74 -13.32 -0.43 -7.65
C THR A 74 -12.04 -0.54 -8.48
N GLU A 75 -12.16 -0.60 -9.80
CA GLU A 75 -11.00 -0.67 -10.69
C GLU A 75 -10.19 0.64 -10.70
N VAL A 76 -10.84 1.80 -10.52
CA VAL A 76 -10.17 3.09 -10.32
C VAL A 76 -9.34 3.05 -9.05
N LEU A 77 -9.89 2.62 -7.91
CA LEU A 77 -9.14 2.53 -6.65
C LEU A 77 -7.93 1.60 -6.79
N LYS A 78 -8.10 0.42 -7.38
CA LYS A 78 -7.00 -0.52 -7.67
C LYS A 78 -5.91 0.09 -8.54
N SER A 79 -6.30 0.85 -9.58
CA SER A 79 -5.33 1.48 -10.47
C SER A 79 -4.42 2.49 -9.77
N GLN A 80 -4.77 2.95 -8.56
CA GLN A 80 -3.97 3.87 -7.76
C GLN A 80 -3.12 3.17 -6.69
N GLU A 81 -3.15 1.84 -6.58
CA GLU A 81 -2.35 1.09 -5.59
C GLU A 81 -0.85 1.39 -5.72
N GLY A 82 -0.34 1.58 -6.94
CA GLY A 82 1.04 1.99 -7.15
C GLY A 82 1.39 3.33 -6.49
N PHE A 83 0.47 4.30 -6.52
CA PHE A 83 0.66 5.56 -5.80
C PHE A 83 0.67 5.35 -4.28
N GLY A 84 -0.22 4.50 -3.76
CA GLY A 84 -0.20 4.09 -2.34
C GLY A 84 1.13 3.47 -1.92
N CYS A 85 1.63 2.50 -2.68
CA CYS A 85 2.94 1.87 -2.44
C CYS A 85 4.09 2.89 -2.48
N MET A 86 4.05 3.83 -3.41
CA MET A 86 5.04 4.90 -3.50
C MET A 86 5.08 5.75 -2.23
N MET A 87 3.91 6.14 -1.71
CA MET A 87 3.77 6.93 -0.50
C MET A 87 4.29 6.17 0.73
N GLN A 88 3.96 4.89 0.85
CA GLN A 88 4.46 4.02 1.93
C GLN A 88 5.99 3.91 1.89
N ASP A 89 6.58 3.63 0.72
CA ASP A 89 8.03 3.52 0.55
C ASP A 89 8.77 4.81 0.93
N ILE A 90 8.16 5.97 0.65
CA ILE A 90 8.70 7.27 1.07
C ILE A 90 8.59 7.40 2.59
N LEU A 91 7.41 7.14 3.16
CA LEU A 91 7.17 7.21 4.61
C LEU A 91 8.15 6.33 5.39
N ASP A 92 8.42 5.11 4.94
CA ASP A 92 9.33 4.17 5.61
C ASP A 92 10.74 4.75 5.75
N VAL A 93 11.27 5.39 4.70
CA VAL A 93 12.59 6.02 4.78
C VAL A 93 12.57 7.25 5.69
N LEU A 94 11.48 8.01 5.70
CA LEU A 94 11.33 9.17 6.57
C LEU A 94 11.28 8.78 8.05
N ILE A 95 10.51 7.75 8.39
CA ILE A 95 10.45 7.18 9.74
C ILE A 95 11.84 6.77 10.22
N LYS A 96 12.62 6.11 9.36
CA LYS A 96 13.98 5.69 9.71
C LYS A 96 14.94 6.87 9.86
N ALA A 97 14.77 7.91 9.04
CA ALA A 97 15.56 9.13 9.16
C ALA A 97 15.25 9.89 10.45
N ASP A 98 13.99 9.91 10.90
CA ASP A 98 13.56 10.51 12.17
C ASP A 98 14.03 9.69 13.38
N ALA A 99 13.88 8.36 13.33
CA ALA A 99 14.33 7.42 14.35
C ALA A 99 15.83 7.52 14.70
N LYS A 100 16.64 8.02 13.77
CA LYS A 100 18.09 8.23 13.90
C LYS A 100 18.46 9.65 14.35
N GLN A 101 17.49 10.53 14.58
CA GLN A 101 17.68 11.88 15.10
C GLN A 101 17.46 11.92 16.61
N ALA A 102 18.08 12.93 17.25
CA ALA A 102 17.89 13.20 18.68
C ALA A 102 16.68 14.11 18.96
N SER A 103 16.06 14.69 17.92
CA SER A 103 14.93 15.63 17.98
C SER A 103 13.73 15.05 17.23
N CYS A 104 12.60 14.84 17.91
CA CYS A 104 11.39 14.18 17.38
C CYS A 104 10.51 15.10 16.50
N GLN A 105 11.11 15.90 15.63
CA GLN A 105 10.36 16.88 14.82
C GLN A 105 10.82 16.89 13.37
N LEU A 106 11.05 15.71 12.77
CA LEU A 106 11.40 15.66 11.35
C LEU A 106 10.26 16.21 10.48
N SER A 107 10.60 17.25 9.74
CA SER A 107 9.83 17.77 8.62
C SER A 107 10.40 17.25 7.31
N VAL A 108 9.56 17.20 6.29
CA VAL A 108 9.94 16.82 4.93
C VAL A 108 9.57 17.94 4.00
N GLU A 109 10.49 18.26 3.11
CA GLU A 109 10.28 19.28 2.10
C GLU A 109 10.62 18.72 0.71
N PHE A 110 9.64 18.83 -0.19
CA PHE A 110 9.82 18.55 -1.61
C PHE A 110 9.79 19.88 -2.38
N LYS A 111 10.89 20.23 -3.04
CA LYS A 111 10.99 21.40 -3.91
C LYS A 111 11.19 20.96 -5.34
N PHE A 112 10.27 21.33 -6.23
CA PHE A 112 10.30 20.91 -7.63
C PHE A 112 10.55 22.09 -8.59
N GLU A 113 11.35 21.87 -9.63
CA GLU A 113 11.61 22.88 -10.67
C GLU A 113 10.30 23.21 -11.40
N ASN A 114 9.95 24.49 -11.46
CA ASN A 114 8.74 25.02 -12.11
C ASN A 114 7.42 24.84 -11.36
N VAL A 115 7.47 24.48 -10.06
CA VAL A 115 6.30 24.48 -9.18
C VAL A 115 6.38 25.68 -8.22
N PRO A 116 5.38 26.58 -8.21
CA PRO A 116 5.33 27.66 -7.23
C PRO A 116 4.97 27.09 -5.85
N GLY A 117 5.94 27.13 -4.92
CA GLY A 117 5.81 26.65 -3.54
C GLY A 117 6.56 25.35 -3.29
N SER A 118 7.07 25.18 -2.07
CA SER A 118 7.58 23.89 -1.61
C SER A 118 6.46 23.09 -0.95
N LEU A 119 6.43 21.78 -1.20
CA LEU A 119 5.58 20.88 -0.45
C LEU A 119 6.29 20.53 0.85
N ARG A 120 6.03 21.32 1.90
CA ARG A 120 6.57 21.09 3.24
C ARG A 120 5.48 20.56 4.15
N MET A 121 5.76 19.48 4.86
CA MET A 121 4.88 18.89 5.86
C MET A 121 5.69 18.16 6.93
N THR A 122 5.12 17.97 8.12
CA THR A 122 5.75 17.13 9.15
C THR A 122 5.66 15.65 8.78
N LEU A 123 6.45 14.81 9.44
CA LEU A 123 6.34 13.36 9.32
C LEU A 123 4.92 12.86 9.65
N GLU A 124 4.30 13.39 10.69
CA GLU A 124 2.94 13.04 11.12
C GLU A 124 1.92 13.39 10.05
N GLN A 125 2.03 14.58 9.44
CA GLN A 125 1.15 14.99 8.34
C GLN A 125 1.29 14.06 7.13
N PHE A 126 2.53 13.67 6.78
CA PHE A 126 2.77 12.72 5.68
C PHE A 126 2.18 11.34 6.01
N ARG A 127 2.36 10.87 7.26
CA ARG A 127 1.79 9.62 7.76
C ARG A 127 0.26 9.62 7.73
N GLU A 128 -0.40 10.71 8.12
CA GLU A 128 -1.85 10.85 8.04
C GLU A 128 -2.35 10.81 6.58
N ILE A 129 -1.64 11.47 5.67
CA ILE A 129 -1.95 11.47 4.24
C ILE A 129 -1.80 10.07 3.64
N GLU A 130 -0.71 9.36 3.95
CA GLU A 130 -0.49 7.97 3.52
C GLU A 130 -1.62 7.08 4.04
N LEU A 131 -1.90 7.13 5.35
CA LEU A 131 -2.93 6.30 5.97
C LEU A 131 -4.32 6.57 5.40
N ARG A 132 -4.65 7.85 5.18
CA ARG A 132 -5.91 8.24 4.51
C ARG A 132 -5.96 7.67 3.09
N THR A 133 -4.90 7.84 2.32
CA THR A 133 -4.80 7.31 0.96
C THR A 133 -5.03 5.79 0.95
N LYS A 134 -4.29 5.06 1.78
CA LYS A 134 -4.41 3.60 1.91
C LYS A 134 -5.83 3.16 2.26
N ARG A 135 -6.46 3.80 3.24
CA ARG A 135 -7.86 3.51 3.63
C ARG A 135 -8.83 3.70 2.45
N VAL A 136 -8.69 4.78 1.69
CA VAL A 136 -9.55 5.06 0.54
C VAL A 136 -9.34 4.06 -0.58
N LEU A 137 -8.09 3.75 -0.92
CA LEU A 137 -7.77 2.79 -2.00
C LEU A 137 -8.20 1.36 -1.67
N GLN A 138 -8.30 1.02 -0.38
CA GLN A 138 -8.80 -0.26 0.10
C GLN A 138 -10.32 -0.33 0.23
N LYS A 139 -11.06 0.77 0.04
CA LYS A 139 -12.53 0.74 0.09
C LYS A 139 -13.10 -0.20 -0.96
N ARG A 140 -14.10 -0.99 -0.57
CA ARG A 140 -14.89 -1.87 -1.43
C ARG A 140 -16.36 -1.71 -1.07
N PRO A 141 -17.30 -1.96 -2.01
CA PRO A 141 -18.72 -1.98 -1.68
C PRO A 141 -18.94 -2.91 -0.49
N LYS A 142 -19.53 -2.38 0.58
CA LYS A 142 -19.80 -3.20 1.76
C LYS A 142 -20.92 -4.16 1.37
N LEU A 143 -20.61 -5.44 1.35
CA LEU A 143 -21.66 -6.45 1.28
C LEU A 143 -22.41 -6.49 2.62
N PRO A 144 -23.69 -6.89 2.62
CA PRO A 144 -24.41 -7.17 3.85
C PRO A 144 -23.59 -8.13 4.73
N ASP A 145 -23.66 -7.94 6.04
CA ASP A 145 -23.14 -8.93 6.97
C ASP A 145 -23.90 -10.26 6.80
N HIS A 146 -23.32 -11.32 7.36
CA HIS A 146 -23.88 -12.67 7.26
C HIS A 146 -25.35 -12.74 7.70
N ASP A 147 -25.72 -12.03 8.76
CA ASP A 147 -27.07 -12.07 9.30
C ASP A 147 -28.08 -11.40 8.36
N LEU A 148 -27.73 -10.24 7.80
CA LEU A 148 -28.56 -9.55 6.81
C LEU A 148 -28.65 -10.36 5.52
N MET A 149 -27.57 -11.00 5.06
CA MET A 149 -27.61 -11.92 3.92
C MET A 149 -28.70 -12.99 4.13
N TRP A 150 -28.65 -13.72 5.24
CA TRP A 150 -29.64 -14.78 5.49
C TRP A 150 -31.04 -14.25 5.80
N ARG A 151 -31.19 -13.01 6.29
CA ARG A 151 -32.50 -12.37 6.39
C ARG A 151 -33.11 -12.06 5.02
N ILE A 152 -32.30 -11.64 4.04
CA ILE A 152 -32.74 -11.48 2.64
C ILE A 152 -33.25 -12.82 2.11
N ASP A 153 -32.48 -13.90 2.26
CA ASP A 153 -32.91 -15.27 1.88
C ASP A 153 -34.23 -15.66 2.59
N GLY A 154 -34.32 -15.35 3.89
CA GLY A 154 -35.50 -15.60 4.71
C GLY A 154 -36.77 -14.90 4.22
N VAL A 155 -36.67 -13.67 3.71
CA VAL A 155 -37.81 -12.95 3.11
C VAL A 155 -38.32 -13.67 1.88
N PHE A 156 -37.45 -14.10 0.98
CA PHE A 156 -37.84 -14.87 -0.21
C PHE A 156 -38.46 -16.22 0.17
N CYS A 157 -37.86 -16.94 1.12
CA CYS A 157 -38.43 -18.20 1.63
C CYS A 157 -39.81 -18.00 2.25
N SER A 158 -40.00 -16.92 3.02
CA SER A 158 -41.29 -16.59 3.63
C SER A 158 -42.37 -16.26 2.60
N LEU A 159 -42.04 -15.52 1.53
CA LEU A 159 -42.97 -15.19 0.46
C LEU A 159 -43.40 -16.44 -0.33
N LEU A 160 -42.52 -17.44 -0.41
CA LEU A 160 -42.77 -18.67 -1.17
C LEU A 160 -43.39 -19.79 -0.33
N GLY A 161 -43.30 -19.72 1.00
CA GLY A 161 -43.83 -20.72 1.93
C GLY A 161 -43.02 -22.02 1.97
N ASP A 162 -41.92 -22.11 1.23
CA ASP A 162 -40.95 -23.19 1.26
C ASP A 162 -39.57 -22.63 0.86
N ARG A 163 -38.50 -23.34 1.22
CA ARG A 163 -37.15 -22.98 0.80
C ARG A 163 -37.00 -23.33 -0.68
N PRO A 164 -36.59 -22.39 -1.56
CA PRO A 164 -36.33 -22.71 -2.96
C PRO A 164 -35.32 -23.86 -3.03
N ARG A 165 -35.73 -24.99 -3.62
CA ARG A 165 -34.83 -26.13 -3.83
C ARG A 165 -34.21 -25.99 -5.21
N CYS A 166 -32.95 -25.59 -5.26
CA CYS A 166 -32.20 -25.70 -6.50
C CYS A 166 -31.87 -27.18 -6.75
N ASP A 167 -32.43 -27.74 -7.83
CA ASP A 167 -32.23 -29.13 -8.22
C ASP A 167 -30.77 -29.46 -8.62
N SER A 168 -29.96 -28.43 -8.88
CA SER A 168 -28.54 -28.58 -9.21
C SER A 168 -27.69 -27.47 -8.59
N ARG A 169 -26.95 -27.80 -7.53
CA ARG A 169 -25.99 -26.88 -6.91
C ARG A 169 -24.78 -26.63 -7.83
N PRO A 170 -24.55 -25.41 -8.33
CA PRO A 170 -23.47 -25.15 -9.28
C PRO A 170 -22.10 -25.17 -8.59
N HIS A 171 -21.11 -25.80 -9.23
CA HIS A 171 -19.74 -25.87 -8.70
C HIS A 171 -19.05 -24.48 -8.65
N GLY A 172 -19.43 -23.57 -9.54
CA GLY A 172 -18.92 -22.19 -9.60
C GLY A 172 -20.05 -21.15 -9.48
N PHE A 173 -19.79 -19.96 -10.03
CA PHE A 173 -20.71 -18.82 -9.97
C PHE A 173 -21.30 -18.52 -11.36
N PRO A 174 -22.47 -19.08 -11.71
CA PRO A 174 -23.07 -18.87 -13.03
C PRO A 174 -23.50 -17.41 -13.25
N PRO A 175 -23.79 -17.01 -14.49
CA PRO A 175 -24.42 -15.72 -14.78
C PRO A 175 -25.77 -15.58 -14.07
N ILE A 176 -26.17 -14.34 -13.78
CA ILE A 176 -27.49 -14.03 -13.21
C ILE A 176 -28.57 -14.41 -14.24
N PRO A 177 -29.61 -15.19 -13.87
CA PRO A 177 -30.69 -15.53 -14.78
C PRO A 177 -31.52 -14.30 -15.13
N VAL A 178 -32.10 -14.28 -16.33
CA VAL A 178 -33.05 -13.22 -16.73
C VAL A 178 -34.31 -13.34 -15.86
N ILE A 179 -34.62 -12.28 -15.12
CA ILE A 179 -35.83 -12.20 -14.29
C ILE A 179 -36.96 -11.70 -15.18
N THR A 180 -38.10 -12.41 -15.17
CA THR A 180 -39.28 -11.98 -15.90
C THR A 180 -39.88 -10.76 -15.21
N PRO A 181 -40.15 -9.64 -15.91
CA PRO A 181 -40.84 -8.50 -15.31
C PRO A 181 -42.22 -8.92 -14.78
N THR A 182 -42.62 -8.35 -13.65
CA THR A 182 -43.92 -8.59 -13.02
C THR A 182 -44.99 -7.62 -13.51
N GLY A 183 -44.59 -6.54 -14.20
CA GLY A 183 -45.48 -5.45 -14.59
C GLY A 183 -45.74 -4.44 -13.47
N CYS A 184 -45.15 -4.65 -12.28
CA CYS A 184 -45.11 -3.70 -11.19
C CYS A 184 -43.72 -3.06 -11.14
N GLU A 185 -43.60 -1.81 -11.60
CA GLU A 185 -42.30 -1.12 -11.73
C GLU A 185 -41.48 -1.12 -10.42
N GLU A 186 -42.13 -0.89 -9.29
CA GLU A 186 -41.46 -0.82 -8.00
C GLU A 186 -40.95 -2.19 -7.53
N LEU A 187 -41.74 -3.25 -7.70
CA LEU A 187 -41.29 -4.61 -7.41
C LEU A 187 -40.14 -5.01 -8.33
N ASP A 188 -40.27 -4.74 -9.63
CA ASP A 188 -39.25 -5.07 -10.63
C ASP A 188 -37.92 -4.37 -10.30
N ARG A 189 -37.96 -3.10 -9.87
CA ARG A 189 -36.80 -2.36 -9.38
C ARG A 189 -36.15 -3.00 -8.15
N GLN A 190 -36.94 -3.50 -7.21
CA GLN A 190 -36.42 -4.16 -6.01
C GLN A 190 -35.82 -5.53 -6.31
N LEU A 191 -36.46 -6.33 -7.15
CA LEU A 191 -35.92 -7.62 -7.60
C LEU A 191 -34.60 -7.43 -8.34
N ASP A 192 -34.50 -6.39 -9.18
CA ASP A 192 -33.26 -6.05 -9.88
C ASP A 192 -32.15 -5.63 -8.89
N ARG A 193 -32.47 -4.82 -7.87
CA ARG A 193 -31.53 -4.46 -6.80
C ARG A 193 -30.96 -5.68 -6.06
N VAL A 194 -31.80 -6.67 -5.73
CA VAL A 194 -31.32 -7.91 -5.10
C VAL A 194 -30.45 -8.72 -6.07
N ALA A 195 -30.82 -8.78 -7.35
CA ALA A 195 -30.03 -9.46 -8.37
C ALA A 195 -28.64 -8.81 -8.55
N GLN A 196 -28.57 -7.48 -8.51
CA GLN A 196 -27.32 -6.71 -8.52
C GLN A 196 -26.47 -6.97 -7.27
N LEU A 197 -27.09 -7.02 -6.09
CA LEU A 197 -26.41 -7.39 -4.85
C LEU A 197 -25.78 -8.78 -4.95
N VAL A 198 -26.52 -9.78 -5.45
CA VAL A 198 -26.00 -11.13 -5.67
C VAL A 198 -24.89 -11.14 -6.73
N SER A 199 -25.01 -10.33 -7.78
CA SER A 199 -23.96 -10.17 -8.80
C SER A 199 -22.67 -9.63 -8.18
N GLY A 200 -22.77 -8.59 -7.35
CA GLY A 200 -21.65 -8.02 -6.59
C GLY A 200 -20.98 -9.06 -5.69
N PHE A 201 -21.79 -9.84 -4.95
CA PHE A 201 -21.31 -10.95 -4.14
C PHE A 201 -20.57 -12.02 -4.95
N ARG A 202 -21.13 -12.46 -6.09
CA ARG A 202 -20.47 -13.43 -6.99
C ARG A 202 -19.16 -12.88 -7.55
N ASN A 203 -19.11 -11.59 -7.89
CA ASN A 203 -17.89 -10.95 -8.38
C ASN A 203 -16.81 -10.88 -7.29
N LEU A 204 -17.18 -10.60 -6.04
CA LEU A 204 -16.26 -10.69 -4.92
C LEU A 204 -15.69 -12.11 -4.80
N CYS A 205 -16.55 -13.12 -4.82
CA CYS A 205 -16.12 -14.52 -4.72
C CYS A 205 -15.14 -14.91 -5.84
N ARG A 206 -15.40 -14.51 -7.09
CA ARG A 206 -14.49 -14.78 -8.22
C ARG A 206 -13.10 -14.16 -8.06
N GLY A 207 -12.96 -13.13 -7.24
CA GLY A 207 -11.65 -12.58 -6.87
C GLY A 207 -10.76 -13.57 -6.10
N PHE A 208 -11.34 -14.60 -5.48
CA PHE A 208 -10.65 -15.58 -4.64
C PHE A 208 -10.60 -16.99 -5.24
N GLY A 209 -11.41 -17.29 -6.26
CA GLY A 209 -11.43 -18.59 -6.93
C GLY A 209 -12.57 -18.71 -7.93
N GLU A 210 -12.41 -19.59 -8.92
CA GLU A 210 -13.44 -19.87 -9.93
C GLU A 210 -14.53 -20.80 -9.37
N THR A 211 -14.19 -21.54 -8.32
CA THR A 211 -15.05 -22.54 -7.68
C THR A 211 -15.34 -22.18 -6.23
N ARG A 212 -16.50 -22.61 -5.71
CA ARG A 212 -16.89 -22.33 -4.32
C ARG A 212 -15.87 -22.88 -3.31
N SER A 213 -15.30 -24.05 -3.59
CA SER A 213 -14.28 -24.68 -2.74
C SER A 213 -12.98 -23.88 -2.69
N GLU A 214 -12.54 -23.30 -3.81
CA GLU A 214 -11.36 -22.43 -3.86
C GLU A 214 -11.58 -21.14 -3.06
N VAL A 215 -12.76 -20.53 -3.19
CA VAL A 215 -13.13 -19.32 -2.43
C VAL A 215 -13.08 -19.56 -0.93
N VAL A 216 -13.64 -20.68 -0.45
CA VAL A 216 -13.59 -21.05 0.97
C VAL A 216 -12.16 -21.34 1.42
N ALA A 217 -11.37 -22.05 0.61
CA ALA A 217 -9.98 -22.33 0.93
C ALA A 217 -9.17 -21.04 1.05
N ALA A 218 -9.37 -20.08 0.15
CA ALA A 218 -8.76 -18.75 0.23
C ALA A 218 -9.20 -18.00 1.49
N ALA A 219 -10.49 -18.02 1.82
CA ALA A 219 -11.02 -17.37 3.03
C ALA A 219 -10.40 -17.93 4.33
N HIS A 220 -10.18 -19.25 4.42
CA HIS A 220 -9.51 -19.88 5.56
C HIS A 220 -8.04 -19.43 5.71
N VAL A 221 -7.37 -19.12 4.60
CA VAL A 221 -5.98 -18.65 4.62
C VAL A 221 -5.92 -17.18 5.03
N MET A 222 -6.89 -16.37 4.61
CA MET A 222 -6.86 -14.91 4.77
C MET A 222 -7.18 -14.43 6.19
N ASN A 223 -7.97 -15.16 6.99
CA ASN A 223 -8.18 -14.96 8.45
C ASN A 223 -8.31 -13.50 8.97
N GLU A 224 -8.72 -12.55 8.11
CA GLU A 224 -8.53 -11.11 8.34
C GLU A 224 -9.76 -10.44 9.00
N ASN A 225 -10.91 -11.11 9.09
CA ASN A 225 -12.11 -10.61 9.79
C ASN A 225 -13.21 -11.69 9.84
N ASP A 226 -13.89 -11.84 10.99
CA ASP A 226 -15.03 -12.78 11.14
C ASP A 226 -16.12 -12.49 10.08
N GLU A 227 -16.39 -11.21 9.79
CA GLU A 227 -17.42 -10.78 8.83
C GLU A 227 -17.12 -11.24 7.39
N PHE A 228 -15.87 -11.13 6.95
CA PHE A 228 -15.45 -11.55 5.60
C PHE A 228 -15.50 -13.08 5.46
N TYR A 229 -15.00 -13.80 6.48
CA TYR A 229 -15.08 -15.26 6.50
C TYR A 229 -16.54 -15.73 6.42
N SER A 230 -17.44 -15.13 7.22
CA SER A 230 -18.86 -15.47 7.19
C SER A 230 -19.52 -15.18 5.83
N GLN A 231 -19.12 -14.10 5.13
CA GLN A 231 -19.58 -13.85 3.75
C GLN A 231 -19.11 -14.93 2.77
N MET A 232 -17.86 -15.41 2.90
CA MET A 232 -17.34 -16.50 2.05
C MET A 232 -18.00 -17.85 2.37
N VAL A 233 -18.38 -18.09 3.64
CA VAL A 233 -19.20 -19.25 4.02
C VAL A 233 -20.58 -19.18 3.36
N ALA A 234 -21.20 -18.00 3.26
CA ALA A 234 -22.44 -17.84 2.51
C ALA A 234 -22.30 -18.27 1.02
N ALA A 235 -21.10 -18.12 0.43
CA ALA A 235 -20.81 -18.59 -0.92
C ALA A 235 -20.74 -20.12 -0.95
N HIS A 236 -20.15 -20.75 0.05
CA HIS A 236 -20.17 -22.21 0.17
C HIS A 236 -21.60 -22.76 0.30
N ASP A 237 -22.44 -22.05 1.05
CA ASP A 237 -23.80 -22.47 1.41
C ASP A 237 -24.85 -22.06 0.39
N TYR A 238 -24.41 -21.61 -0.80
CA TYR A 238 -25.27 -21.32 -1.95
C TYR A 238 -26.28 -20.19 -1.69
N TRP A 239 -25.94 -19.24 -0.80
CA TRP A 239 -26.80 -18.09 -0.51
C TRP A 239 -27.21 -17.34 -1.79
N ASP A 240 -26.24 -17.06 -2.66
CA ASP A 240 -26.44 -16.38 -3.93
C ASP A 240 -27.45 -17.11 -4.84
N ASP A 241 -27.37 -18.44 -4.88
CA ASP A 241 -28.21 -19.27 -5.72
C ASP A 241 -29.63 -19.36 -5.16
N SER A 242 -29.76 -19.52 -3.84
CA SER A 242 -31.03 -19.52 -3.11
C SER A 242 -31.80 -18.22 -3.31
N VAL A 243 -31.12 -17.08 -3.17
CA VAL A 243 -31.73 -15.76 -3.36
C VAL A 243 -32.17 -15.55 -4.82
N LEU A 244 -31.36 -15.93 -5.81
CA LEU A 244 -31.73 -15.79 -7.22
C LEU A 244 -32.92 -16.66 -7.62
N ASP A 245 -32.99 -17.89 -7.11
CA ASP A 245 -34.15 -18.75 -7.33
C ASP A 245 -35.38 -18.19 -6.60
N GLY A 246 -35.19 -17.60 -5.41
CA GLY A 246 -36.19 -16.84 -4.69
C GLY A 246 -36.79 -15.70 -5.53
N ILE A 247 -35.94 -14.85 -6.11
CA ILE A 247 -36.34 -13.73 -6.98
C ILE A 247 -37.17 -14.24 -8.17
N LYS A 248 -36.67 -15.28 -8.86
CA LYS A 248 -37.34 -15.87 -10.02
C LYS A 248 -38.72 -16.41 -9.66
N ASN A 249 -38.83 -17.12 -8.53
CA ASN A 249 -40.10 -17.70 -8.09
C ASN A 249 -41.09 -16.64 -7.60
N VAL A 250 -40.63 -15.58 -6.92
CA VAL A 250 -41.48 -14.44 -6.56
C VAL A 250 -42.05 -13.78 -7.80
N SER A 251 -41.21 -13.46 -8.79
CA SER A 251 -41.67 -12.91 -10.08
C SER A 251 -42.72 -13.80 -10.75
N ASN A 252 -42.47 -15.11 -10.83
CA ASN A 252 -43.41 -16.06 -11.44
C ASN A 252 -44.75 -16.14 -10.69
N ARG A 253 -44.74 -16.10 -9.35
CA ARG A 253 -45.96 -16.16 -8.54
C ARG A 253 -46.77 -14.88 -8.60
N VAL A 254 -46.13 -13.73 -8.70
CA VAL A 254 -46.82 -12.46 -8.94
C VAL A 254 -47.48 -12.48 -10.32
N ASN A 255 -46.73 -12.89 -11.36
CA ASN A 255 -47.26 -13.01 -12.72
C ASN A 255 -48.41 -14.03 -12.85
N SER A 256 -48.43 -15.09 -12.03
CA SER A 256 -49.51 -16.08 -12.01
C SER A 256 -50.67 -15.72 -11.07
N GLY A 257 -50.59 -14.59 -10.36
CA GLY A 257 -51.59 -14.15 -9.38
C GLY A 257 -51.61 -14.95 -8.08
N GLN A 258 -50.58 -15.77 -7.83
CA GLN A 258 -50.42 -16.56 -6.61
C GLN A 258 -49.78 -15.79 -5.45
N LEU A 259 -49.18 -14.62 -5.73
CA LEU A 259 -48.59 -13.73 -4.74
C LEU A 259 -49.01 -12.29 -5.05
N SER A 260 -49.35 -11.52 -4.01
CA SER A 260 -49.63 -10.09 -4.15
C SER A 260 -48.34 -9.34 -4.44
N SER A 261 -48.34 -8.49 -5.48
CA SER A 261 -47.20 -7.61 -5.76
C SER A 261 -46.94 -6.63 -4.61
N GLU A 262 -47.99 -6.15 -3.95
CA GLU A 262 -47.90 -5.18 -2.85
C GLU A 262 -47.23 -5.81 -1.61
N ASP A 263 -47.63 -7.02 -1.20
CA ASP A 263 -47.00 -7.74 -0.07
C ASP A 263 -45.54 -8.11 -0.40
N ALA A 264 -45.26 -8.51 -1.64
CA ALA A 264 -43.89 -8.76 -2.08
C ALA A 264 -43.03 -7.49 -2.00
N THR A 265 -43.52 -6.37 -2.53
CA THR A 265 -42.86 -5.07 -2.49
C THR A 265 -42.58 -4.62 -1.06
N ASP A 266 -43.56 -4.68 -0.17
CA ASP A 266 -43.40 -4.19 1.20
C ASP A 266 -42.35 -4.99 1.98
N ARG A 267 -42.36 -6.32 1.87
CA ARG A 267 -41.42 -7.18 2.58
C ARG A 267 -40.00 -7.08 2.03
N ILE A 268 -39.86 -7.06 0.71
CA ILE A 268 -38.55 -6.93 0.07
C ILE A 268 -37.99 -5.55 0.39
N SER A 269 -38.76 -4.47 0.23
CA SER A 269 -38.37 -3.12 0.63
C SER A 269 -37.92 -3.06 2.10
N GLY A 270 -38.66 -3.72 3.00
CA GLY A 270 -38.33 -3.77 4.42
C GLY A 270 -36.92 -4.27 4.69
N VAL A 271 -36.56 -5.45 4.20
CA VAL A 271 -35.19 -5.99 4.41
C VAL A 271 -34.14 -5.22 3.61
N LEU A 272 -34.50 -4.73 2.42
CA LEU A 272 -33.62 -3.96 1.57
C LEU A 272 -33.27 -2.58 2.14
N SER A 273 -34.11 -2.02 3.01
CA SER A 273 -33.82 -0.75 3.69
C SER A 273 -32.64 -0.84 4.67
N GLU A 274 -32.30 -2.06 5.10
CA GLU A 274 -31.16 -2.33 5.99
C GLU A 274 -29.84 -2.54 5.23
N VAL A 275 -29.92 -2.76 3.91
CA VAL A 275 -28.73 -2.92 3.08
C VAL A 275 -28.07 -1.56 2.88
N GLU A 276 -26.79 -1.47 3.22
CA GLU A 276 -25.96 -0.33 2.85
C GLU A 276 -25.70 -0.39 1.34
N TRP A 277 -26.54 0.30 0.56
CA TRP A 277 -26.49 0.23 -0.89
C TRP A 277 -25.21 0.80 -1.47
N GLY A 278 -24.82 0.24 -2.63
CA GLY A 278 -23.73 0.72 -3.47
C GLY A 278 -23.78 2.21 -3.73
N ASP A 279 -24.95 2.83 -3.85
CA ASP A 279 -25.10 4.28 -4.08
C ASP A 279 -24.45 5.13 -2.98
N ASN A 280 -24.71 4.81 -1.70
CA ASN A 280 -24.09 5.51 -0.56
C ASN A 280 -22.58 5.25 -0.53
N TRP A 281 -22.17 4.02 -0.82
CA TRP A 281 -20.76 3.67 -0.90
C TRP A 281 -20.05 4.42 -2.05
N VAL A 282 -20.66 4.49 -3.24
CA VAL A 282 -20.14 5.19 -4.41
C VAL A 282 -20.00 6.67 -4.08
N GLU A 283 -21.05 7.31 -3.56
CA GLU A 283 -21.01 8.74 -3.23
C GLU A 283 -19.89 9.03 -2.22
N GLN A 284 -19.88 8.34 -1.08
CA GLN A 284 -18.88 8.53 -0.04
C GLN A 284 -17.46 8.22 -0.53
N THR A 285 -17.29 7.14 -1.31
CA THR A 285 -15.97 6.72 -1.80
C THR A 285 -15.46 7.65 -2.89
N VAL A 286 -16.33 8.19 -3.73
CA VAL A 286 -15.93 9.20 -4.72
C VAL A 286 -15.53 10.50 -4.02
N GLU A 287 -16.25 10.93 -2.99
CA GLU A 287 -15.87 12.09 -2.20
C GLU A 287 -14.49 11.91 -1.56
N ASP A 288 -14.28 10.77 -0.88
CA ASP A 288 -13.01 10.47 -0.25
C ASP A 288 -11.86 10.31 -1.25
N LEU A 289 -12.13 9.72 -2.42
CA LEU A 289 -11.17 9.61 -3.49
C LEU A 289 -10.83 11.00 -4.04
N LEU A 290 -11.81 11.84 -4.34
CA LEU A 290 -11.57 13.19 -4.82
C LEU A 290 -10.77 14.01 -3.81
N ASP A 291 -11.01 13.83 -2.52
CA ASP A 291 -10.20 14.47 -1.48
C ASP A 291 -8.73 14.03 -1.55
N VAL A 292 -8.45 12.73 -1.69
CA VAL A 292 -7.09 12.20 -1.89
C VAL A 292 -6.47 12.75 -3.17
N LEU A 293 -7.22 12.75 -4.28
CA LEU A 293 -6.77 13.25 -5.58
C LEU A 293 -6.71 14.78 -5.67
N ASN A 294 -7.15 15.50 -4.63
CA ASN A 294 -6.95 16.94 -4.48
C ASN A 294 -5.77 17.29 -3.57
N LEU A 295 -5.13 16.30 -2.93
CA LEU A 295 -3.97 16.53 -2.09
C LEU A 295 -2.78 17.04 -2.92
N PRO A 296 -1.94 17.93 -2.36
CA PRO A 296 -0.72 18.38 -3.03
C PRO A 296 0.20 17.23 -3.46
N VAL A 297 0.33 16.18 -2.64
CA VAL A 297 1.15 15.00 -2.98
C VAL A 297 0.67 14.31 -4.25
N TRP A 298 -0.65 14.23 -4.47
CA TRP A 298 -1.21 13.65 -5.68
C TRP A 298 -0.94 14.56 -6.88
N ARG A 299 -1.14 15.87 -6.74
CA ARG A 299 -0.88 16.83 -7.81
C ARG A 299 0.58 16.79 -8.29
N TYR A 300 1.52 16.52 -7.38
CA TYR A 300 2.95 16.39 -7.67
C TYR A 300 3.43 14.93 -7.72
N ARG A 301 2.52 13.98 -7.95
CA ARG A 301 2.86 12.55 -8.01
C ARG A 301 3.95 12.24 -9.02
N HIS A 302 4.01 13.01 -10.11
CA HIS A 302 4.99 12.75 -11.16
C HIS A 302 6.40 13.15 -10.75
N GLU A 303 6.51 14.18 -9.92
CA GLU A 303 7.74 14.66 -9.32
C GLU A 303 8.13 13.81 -8.10
N LEU A 304 7.17 13.31 -7.33
CA LEU A 304 7.41 12.33 -6.26
C LEU A 304 8.00 11.01 -6.78
N TYR A 305 7.84 10.69 -8.05
CA TYR A 305 8.46 9.52 -8.66
C TYR A 305 9.99 9.50 -8.47
N SER A 306 10.69 10.62 -8.71
CA SER A 306 12.15 10.64 -8.51
C SER A 306 12.51 10.48 -7.04
N VAL A 307 11.75 11.11 -6.14
CA VAL A 307 11.88 10.94 -4.68
C VAL A 307 11.78 9.46 -4.32
N TRP A 308 10.76 8.75 -4.81
CA TRP A 308 10.57 7.33 -4.56
C TRP A 308 11.73 6.46 -5.07
N VAL A 309 12.23 6.68 -6.29
CA VAL A 309 13.43 5.94 -6.75
C VAL A 309 14.64 6.25 -5.85
N GLY A 310 14.76 7.49 -5.37
CA GLY A 310 15.75 7.90 -4.37
C GLY A 310 15.59 7.19 -3.02
N THR A 311 14.36 7.00 -2.52
CA THR A 311 14.11 6.27 -1.27
C THR A 311 14.41 4.78 -1.44
N ARG A 312 14.22 4.21 -2.64
CA ARG A 312 14.71 2.85 -2.95
C ARG A 312 16.22 2.75 -2.85
N MET A 313 16.96 3.74 -3.39
CA MET A 313 18.41 3.81 -3.26
C MET A 313 18.86 3.85 -1.79
N LEU A 314 18.27 4.75 -1.00
CA LEU A 314 18.58 4.87 0.43
C LEU A 314 18.29 3.57 1.20
N SER A 315 17.17 2.92 0.90
CA SER A 315 16.81 1.64 1.50
C SER A 315 17.81 0.53 1.16
N VAL A 316 18.31 0.47 -0.08
CA VAL A 316 19.36 -0.49 -0.48
C VAL A 316 20.66 -0.24 0.27
N VAL A 317 21.06 1.02 0.43
CA VAL A 317 22.26 1.39 1.19
C VAL A 317 22.12 0.95 2.64
N GLU A 318 20.99 1.26 3.27
CA GLU A 318 20.76 0.91 4.68
C GLU A 318 20.71 -0.60 4.94
N GLN A 319 20.15 -1.38 4.01
CA GLN A 319 20.16 -2.85 4.09
C GLN A 319 21.58 -3.42 4.13
N VAL A 320 22.54 -2.76 3.48
CA VAL A 320 23.95 -3.19 3.42
C VAL A 320 24.77 -2.53 4.54
N VAL A 321 24.44 -1.29 4.91
CA VAL A 321 25.14 -0.48 5.91
C VAL A 321 24.11 0.11 6.88
N PRO A 322 23.72 -0.64 7.94
CA PRO A 322 22.70 -0.21 8.90
C PRO A 322 23.01 1.12 9.61
N ASP A 323 24.31 1.39 9.82
CA ASP A 323 24.82 2.61 10.48
C ASP A 323 24.84 3.85 9.55
N MET A 324 24.13 3.81 8.42
CA MET A 324 23.93 4.99 7.57
C MET A 324 23.28 6.13 8.37
N HIS A 325 23.86 7.32 8.25
CA HIS A 325 23.44 8.53 8.95
C HIS A 325 22.76 9.51 7.99
N TYR A 326 21.57 9.99 8.34
CA TYR A 326 20.82 10.98 7.56
C TYR A 326 21.22 12.41 7.96
N HIS A 327 21.17 13.35 7.01
CA HIS A 327 21.56 14.76 7.22
C HIS A 327 20.38 15.72 7.00
N PRO A 328 19.39 15.76 7.89
CA PRO A 328 18.37 16.81 7.87
C PRO A 328 19.02 18.19 8.15
N VAL A 329 18.53 19.23 7.49
CA VAL A 329 18.96 20.61 7.74
C VAL A 329 17.80 21.36 8.38
N ALA A 330 18.03 21.89 9.59
CA ALA A 330 16.97 22.51 10.40
C ALA A 330 15.74 21.59 10.57
N GLU A 331 16.01 20.32 10.91
CA GLU A 331 15.00 19.25 11.07
C GLU A 331 14.22 18.93 9.78
N VAL A 332 14.71 19.37 8.62
CA VAL A 332 14.08 19.06 7.32
C VAL A 332 14.97 18.09 6.54
N LEU A 333 14.45 16.91 6.22
CA LEU A 333 15.05 16.06 5.18
C LEU A 333 14.53 16.55 3.82
N SER A 334 15.37 17.32 3.13
CA SER A 334 14.96 18.02 1.92
C SER A 334 15.43 17.30 0.66
N PHE A 335 14.48 16.94 -0.20
CA PHE A 335 14.75 16.46 -1.57
C PHE A 335 14.78 17.68 -2.50
N GLU A 336 15.79 18.53 -2.31
CA GLU A 336 15.77 19.93 -2.74
C GLU A 336 16.49 20.20 -4.06
N PHE A 337 15.85 21.01 -4.92
CA PHE A 337 16.49 21.71 -6.03
C PHE A 337 17.53 22.71 -5.51
N GLY A 338 18.81 22.31 -5.52
CA GLY A 338 19.91 23.11 -4.98
C GLY A 338 21.13 22.31 -4.51
N GLY A 339 20.99 20.98 -4.41
CA GLY A 339 22.05 20.09 -3.95
C GLY A 339 21.98 19.86 -2.45
N SER A 340 21.18 18.88 -2.01
CA SER A 340 21.10 18.48 -0.60
C SER A 340 21.85 17.18 -0.36
N ARG A 341 22.64 17.12 0.72
CA ARG A 341 23.22 15.86 1.20
C ARG A 341 22.15 15.14 2.01
N LEU A 342 21.72 13.97 1.55
CA LEU A 342 20.65 13.20 2.18
C LEU A 342 21.19 12.30 3.30
N ALA A 343 22.30 11.60 3.03
CA ALA A 343 22.87 10.63 3.95
C ALA A 343 24.38 10.46 3.75
N SER A 344 25.06 9.92 4.75
CA SER A 344 26.44 9.43 4.65
C SER A 344 26.53 8.02 5.22
N PHE A 345 27.45 7.22 4.67
CA PHE A 345 27.73 5.88 5.15
C PHE A 345 29.21 5.52 4.96
N THR A 346 29.69 4.54 5.72
CA THR A 346 31.05 4.01 5.55
C THR A 346 30.98 2.58 5.06
N TRP A 347 31.71 2.28 3.98
CA TRP A 347 31.80 0.93 3.41
C TRP A 347 33.24 0.65 2.98
N ASN A 348 33.78 -0.52 3.33
CA ASN A 348 35.17 -0.88 3.06
C ASN A 348 36.19 0.20 3.47
N ASN A 349 36.03 0.77 4.68
CA ASN A 349 36.86 1.85 5.23
C ASN A 349 36.90 3.13 4.38
N LYS A 350 35.89 3.35 3.56
CA LYS A 350 35.73 4.58 2.76
C LYS A 350 34.40 5.24 3.11
N GLN A 351 34.43 6.56 3.20
CA GLN A 351 33.23 7.35 3.43
C GLN A 351 32.54 7.67 2.11
N PHE A 352 31.21 7.56 2.11
CA PHE A 352 30.36 7.90 0.99
C PHE A 352 29.27 8.88 1.41
N ASP A 353 28.96 9.81 0.53
CA ASP A 353 27.86 10.77 0.71
C ASP A 353 26.83 10.60 -0.41
N VAL A 354 25.56 10.52 -0.04
CA VAL A 354 24.39 10.48 -0.94
C VAL A 354 23.85 11.89 -1.09
N TRP A 355 23.75 12.37 -2.32
CA TRP A 355 23.27 13.70 -2.64
C TRP A 355 22.07 13.65 -3.59
N ALA A 356 21.07 14.50 -3.36
CA ALA A 356 20.07 14.86 -4.35
C ALA A 356 20.55 16.07 -5.15
N GLU A 357 20.39 16.02 -6.46
CA GLU A 357 20.54 17.16 -7.38
C GLU A 357 21.87 17.95 -7.29
N LEU A 358 22.96 17.27 -6.94
CA LEU A 358 24.27 17.92 -6.82
C LEU A 358 24.83 18.30 -8.21
N ARG A 359 24.83 19.62 -8.46
CA ARG A 359 25.35 20.22 -9.70
C ARG A 359 26.87 20.16 -9.79
N SER A 360 27.41 19.83 -10.96
CA SER A 360 28.85 19.88 -11.24
C SER A 360 29.17 20.20 -12.70
N ALA A 361 30.46 20.34 -13.03
CA ALA A 361 30.90 20.72 -14.36
C ALA A 361 30.57 19.65 -15.41
N LEU A 362 30.10 20.09 -16.58
CA LEU A 362 29.93 19.24 -17.76
C LEU A 362 31.31 18.99 -18.39
N VAL A 363 31.61 17.74 -18.73
CA VAL A 363 32.79 17.38 -19.51
C VAL A 363 32.38 17.12 -20.96
N GLY A 364 33.08 17.77 -21.90
CA GLY A 364 32.78 17.68 -23.34
C GLY A 364 31.57 18.50 -23.78
N SER A 365 31.01 18.16 -24.93
CA SER A 365 29.82 18.81 -25.49
C SER A 365 28.54 18.04 -25.16
N SER A 366 27.44 18.78 -24.98
CA SER A 366 26.10 18.23 -24.82
C SER A 366 25.14 18.97 -25.75
N SER A 367 24.16 18.24 -26.28
CA SER A 367 23.06 18.80 -27.07
C SER A 367 22.05 19.57 -26.20
N LYS A 368 22.05 19.36 -24.89
CA LYS A 368 21.07 19.91 -23.95
C LYS A 368 21.67 20.80 -22.86
N ARG A 369 22.87 20.47 -22.40
CA ARG A 369 23.51 21.10 -21.24
C ARG A 369 24.64 22.02 -21.72
N LYS A 370 24.73 23.23 -21.16
CA LYS A 370 25.73 24.23 -21.59
C LYS A 370 26.97 24.31 -20.71
N ARG A 371 26.84 24.17 -19.39
CA ARG A 371 27.94 24.41 -18.43
C ARG A 371 28.08 23.36 -17.35
N GLY A 372 27.01 22.64 -17.03
CA GLY A 372 27.01 21.70 -15.92
C GLY A 372 26.00 20.59 -16.09
N ILE A 373 26.18 19.56 -15.28
CA ILE A 373 25.26 18.43 -15.10
C ILE A 373 24.60 18.52 -13.72
N GLN A 374 23.40 17.99 -13.60
CA GLN A 374 22.64 17.90 -12.36
C GLN A 374 21.77 16.63 -12.45
N PRO A 375 22.34 15.47 -12.13
CA PRO A 375 21.55 14.24 -12.01
C PRO A 375 20.65 14.30 -10.77
N ASP A 376 19.53 13.57 -10.80
CA ASP A 376 18.58 13.54 -9.68
C ASP A 376 19.25 13.04 -8.38
N PHE A 377 20.10 12.00 -8.45
CA PHE A 377 20.90 11.57 -7.31
C PHE A 377 22.33 11.16 -7.68
N ARG A 378 23.24 11.33 -6.71
CA ARG A 378 24.64 10.91 -6.81
C ARG A 378 25.11 10.28 -5.51
N VAL A 379 26.03 9.32 -5.63
CA VAL A 379 26.84 8.84 -4.50
C VAL A 379 28.29 9.17 -4.76
N LEU A 380 28.91 9.85 -3.80
CA LEU A 380 30.29 10.30 -3.86
C LEU A 380 31.12 9.49 -2.87
N GLN A 381 32.25 8.95 -3.32
CA GLN A 381 33.32 8.49 -2.43
C GLN A 381 34.14 9.73 -2.02
N VAL A 382 34.06 10.12 -0.76
CA VAL A 382 34.61 11.40 -0.28
C VAL A 382 36.13 11.40 -0.39
N ASP A 383 36.66 12.35 -1.18
CA ASP A 383 38.09 12.64 -1.32
C ASP A 383 38.30 14.12 -1.63
N ILE A 384 38.76 14.87 -0.63
CA ILE A 384 38.96 16.33 -0.70
C ILE A 384 39.95 16.76 -1.79
N SER A 385 40.81 15.86 -2.28
CA SER A 385 41.79 16.16 -3.32
C SER A 385 41.22 16.08 -4.74
N GLN A 386 40.03 15.50 -4.90
CA GLN A 386 39.41 15.24 -6.20
C GLN A 386 38.22 16.16 -6.46
N SER A 387 37.94 16.41 -7.74
CA SER A 387 36.70 17.10 -8.10
C SER A 387 35.48 16.23 -7.80
N VAL A 388 34.33 16.87 -7.55
CA VAL A 388 33.03 16.22 -7.34
C VAL A 388 32.75 15.15 -8.41
N ASN A 389 33.08 15.46 -9.67
CA ASN A 389 32.95 14.55 -10.82
C ASN A 389 33.75 13.25 -10.65
N LYS A 390 35.00 13.33 -10.19
CA LYS A 390 35.86 12.15 -9.97
C LYS A 390 35.51 11.38 -8.70
N GLN A 391 34.97 12.07 -7.69
CA GLN A 391 34.47 11.43 -6.47
C GLN A 391 33.17 10.64 -6.71
N THR A 392 32.42 10.95 -7.77
CA THR A 392 31.14 10.28 -8.03
C THR A 392 31.35 8.86 -8.50
N VAL A 393 30.81 7.91 -7.73
CA VAL A 393 30.84 6.46 -8.02
C VAL A 393 29.49 5.94 -8.53
N TYR A 394 28.42 6.71 -8.34
CA TYR A 394 27.09 6.34 -8.82
C TYR A 394 26.27 7.57 -9.19
N VAL A 395 25.53 7.45 -10.27
CA VAL A 395 24.58 8.44 -10.77
C VAL A 395 23.25 7.77 -11.03
N LEU A 396 22.18 8.38 -10.54
CA LEU A 396 20.81 7.93 -10.76
C LEU A 396 20.00 9.10 -11.34
N GLU A 397 19.42 8.86 -12.51
CA GLU A 397 18.55 9.80 -13.22
C GLU A 397 17.18 9.15 -13.40
N CYS A 398 16.14 9.88 -13.01
CA CYS A 398 14.76 9.47 -13.08
C CYS A 398 14.07 10.15 -14.27
N LYS A 399 13.22 9.39 -14.94
CA LYS A 399 12.34 9.85 -16.00
C LYS A 399 10.93 9.32 -15.76
N HIS A 400 9.95 10.18 -15.92
CA HIS A 400 8.55 9.79 -15.80
C HIS A 400 7.86 9.91 -17.16
N TYR A 401 8.33 9.11 -18.12
CA TYR A 401 7.68 9.00 -19.43
C TYR A 401 7.00 7.65 -19.58
N LEU A 402 5.82 7.65 -20.20
CA LEU A 402 5.12 6.43 -20.60
C LEU A 402 5.86 5.63 -21.67
N ARG A 403 6.64 6.31 -22.52
CA ARG A 403 7.50 5.68 -23.53
C ARG A 403 8.87 6.32 -23.48
N GLY A 404 9.91 5.49 -23.55
CA GLY A 404 11.29 5.96 -23.63
C GLY A 404 11.50 6.96 -24.77
N ASN A 405 12.09 8.12 -24.45
CA ASN A 405 12.56 9.07 -25.45
C ASN A 405 14.05 8.84 -25.67
N THR A 406 14.41 8.11 -26.72
CA THR A 406 15.79 7.71 -27.01
C THR A 406 16.77 8.85 -26.88
N SER A 407 16.51 9.99 -27.52
CA SER A 407 17.41 11.15 -27.48
C SER A 407 17.56 11.73 -26.07
N ASN A 408 16.47 11.85 -25.32
CA ASN A 408 16.53 12.39 -23.96
C ASN A 408 17.33 11.48 -23.02
N PHE A 409 17.16 10.17 -23.16
CA PHE A 409 17.72 9.17 -22.25
C PHE A 409 19.20 9.01 -22.55
N THR A 410 19.56 8.82 -23.82
CA THR A 410 20.95 8.65 -24.24
C THR A 410 21.77 9.92 -24.01
N SER A 411 21.17 11.11 -24.21
CA SER A 411 21.88 12.37 -23.92
C SER A 411 22.14 12.52 -22.41
N ALA A 412 21.20 12.13 -21.54
CA ALA A 412 21.42 12.16 -20.10
C ALA A 412 22.51 11.17 -19.68
N ALA A 413 22.39 9.90 -20.10
CA ALA A 413 23.40 8.88 -19.81
C ALA A 413 24.80 9.29 -20.30
N ALA A 414 24.90 9.79 -21.55
CA ALA A 414 26.17 10.19 -22.13
C ALA A 414 26.82 11.37 -21.40
N ASP A 415 26.03 12.40 -21.06
CA ASP A 415 26.53 13.56 -20.33
C ASP A 415 27.05 13.19 -18.94
N TYR A 416 26.35 12.31 -18.25
CA TYR A 416 26.72 11.88 -16.90
C TYR A 416 27.90 10.92 -16.90
N ALA A 417 27.89 9.88 -17.74
CA ALA A 417 28.99 8.91 -17.83
C ALA A 417 30.30 9.61 -18.20
N ARG A 418 30.26 10.56 -19.14
CA ARG A 418 31.45 11.33 -19.53
C ARG A 418 31.93 12.29 -18.44
N SER A 419 30.98 12.92 -17.73
CA SER A 419 31.32 13.90 -16.69
C SER A 419 31.75 13.25 -15.38
N CYS A 420 31.27 12.05 -15.09
CA CYS A 420 31.53 11.28 -13.86
C CYS A 420 32.23 9.94 -14.23
N PRO A 421 33.53 9.96 -14.58
CA PRO A 421 34.19 8.83 -15.24
C PRO A 421 34.34 7.56 -14.39
N ASN A 422 34.16 7.66 -13.07
CA ASN A 422 34.25 6.55 -12.13
C ASN A 422 32.86 6.01 -11.74
N SER A 423 31.79 6.52 -12.36
CA SER A 423 30.42 6.21 -11.95
C SER A 423 29.77 5.15 -12.81
N VAL A 424 28.90 4.37 -12.17
CA VAL A 424 27.80 3.68 -12.88
C VAL A 424 26.62 4.63 -12.95
N VAL A 425 26.02 4.75 -14.13
CA VAL A 425 24.91 5.65 -14.46
C VAL A 425 23.67 4.84 -14.75
N HIS A 426 22.65 4.96 -13.89
CA HIS A 426 21.33 4.40 -14.15
C HIS A 426 20.38 5.49 -14.60
N VAL A 427 19.71 5.25 -15.73
CA VAL A 427 18.56 6.05 -16.16
C VAL A 427 17.31 5.20 -15.99
N VAL A 428 16.50 5.54 -15.01
CA VAL A 428 15.31 4.80 -14.58
C VAL A 428 14.05 5.50 -15.08
N ASN A 429 13.16 4.78 -15.75
CA ASN A 429 11.94 5.31 -16.31
C ASN A 429 10.69 4.56 -15.85
N HIS A 430 9.65 5.32 -15.50
CA HIS A 430 8.36 4.78 -15.06
C HIS A 430 7.75 3.83 -16.11
N GLY A 431 7.61 4.29 -17.35
CA GLY A 431 7.08 3.48 -18.45
C GLY A 431 8.12 2.55 -19.08
N GLU A 432 7.64 1.66 -19.94
CA GLU A 432 8.46 0.70 -20.69
C GLU A 432 9.52 1.37 -21.57
N ILE A 433 10.66 0.70 -21.70
CA ILE A 433 11.78 1.12 -22.57
C ILE A 433 12.30 -0.04 -23.40
N ASN A 434 12.89 0.27 -24.56
CA ASN A 434 13.66 -0.70 -25.34
C ASN A 434 15.15 -0.51 -25.03
N GLU A 435 15.63 -1.18 -23.99
CA GLU A 435 17.02 -1.08 -23.54
C GLU A 435 18.04 -1.39 -24.66
N PRO A 436 17.90 -2.46 -25.48
CA PRO A 436 18.82 -2.71 -26.59
C PRO A 436 18.95 -1.52 -27.56
N THR A 437 17.83 -0.86 -27.88
CA THR A 437 17.84 0.32 -28.77
C THR A 437 18.51 1.52 -28.12
N LEU A 438 18.30 1.73 -26.82
CA LEU A 438 18.96 2.81 -26.06
C LEU A 438 20.48 2.58 -25.99
N MET A 439 20.91 1.35 -25.70
CA MET A 439 22.32 0.98 -25.65
C MET A 439 23.00 1.13 -27.02
N GLN A 440 22.37 0.69 -28.11
CA GLN A 440 22.89 0.89 -29.47
C GLN A 440 23.04 2.36 -29.86
N SER A 441 22.20 3.22 -29.29
CA SER A 441 22.23 4.66 -29.53
C SER A 441 23.27 5.40 -28.67
N LEU A 442 23.86 4.73 -27.69
CA LEU A 442 24.91 5.25 -26.83
C LEU A 442 26.30 4.92 -27.42
N ALA A 443 27.27 5.81 -27.23
CA ALA A 443 28.65 5.57 -27.68
C ALA A 443 29.24 4.30 -27.01
N PRO A 444 29.92 3.39 -27.74
CA PRO A 444 30.39 2.11 -27.21
C PRO A 444 31.24 2.21 -25.94
N GLU A 445 32.07 3.25 -25.84
CA GLU A 445 32.93 3.50 -24.69
C GLU A 445 32.17 3.80 -23.39
N LEU A 446 30.88 4.16 -23.48
CA LEU A 446 30.03 4.46 -22.32
C LEU A 446 29.14 3.28 -21.92
N HIS A 447 29.12 2.19 -22.69
CA HIS A 447 28.24 1.03 -22.45
C HIS A 447 28.50 0.38 -21.10
N ALA A 448 29.77 0.21 -20.72
CA ALA A 448 30.14 -0.44 -19.46
C ALA A 448 29.69 0.36 -18.21
N GLN A 449 29.43 1.65 -18.36
CA GLN A 449 29.08 2.56 -17.27
C GLN A 449 27.59 2.91 -17.24
N SER A 450 26.81 2.55 -18.27
CA SER A 450 25.43 3.04 -18.41
C SER A 450 24.45 1.87 -18.47
N GLN A 451 23.37 1.98 -17.70
CA GLN A 451 22.25 1.04 -17.74
C GLN A 451 20.93 1.80 -17.79
N PHE A 452 19.95 1.24 -18.50
CA PHE A 452 18.62 1.81 -18.61
C PHE A 452 17.62 0.83 -17.99
N ILE A 453 16.73 1.35 -17.14
CA ILE A 453 15.69 0.55 -16.46
C ILE A 453 14.34 1.15 -16.83
N GLY A 454 13.42 0.34 -17.38
CA GLY A 454 12.06 0.77 -17.71
C GLY A 454 11.02 -0.09 -17.00
N GLY A 455 9.76 0.32 -17.08
CA GLY A 455 8.68 -0.33 -16.35
C GLY A 455 8.88 -0.25 -14.82
N ALA A 456 9.65 0.74 -14.37
CA ALA A 456 10.02 0.91 -12.97
C ALA A 456 8.86 1.55 -12.21
N THR A 457 7.85 0.75 -11.85
CA THR A 457 6.72 1.20 -11.03
C THR A 457 6.84 0.66 -9.60
N PRO A 458 6.19 1.28 -8.61
CA PRO A 458 6.17 0.78 -7.23
C PRO A 458 5.71 -0.68 -7.10
N LEU A 459 4.66 -1.07 -7.83
CA LEU A 459 4.16 -2.45 -7.83
C LEU A 459 5.18 -3.40 -8.45
N GLN A 460 5.76 -3.05 -9.60
CA GLN A 460 6.75 -3.89 -10.28
C GLN A 460 8.03 -4.04 -9.46
N GLU A 461 8.46 -3.00 -8.76
CA GLU A 461 9.63 -3.03 -7.88
C GLU A 461 9.39 -3.92 -6.67
N ALA A 462 8.19 -3.89 -6.07
CA ALA A 462 7.82 -4.79 -4.97
C ALA A 462 7.94 -6.27 -5.39
N GLU A 463 7.52 -6.60 -6.62
CA GLU A 463 7.58 -7.96 -7.14
C GLU A 463 8.98 -8.39 -7.58
N THR A 464 9.69 -7.54 -8.32
CA THR A 464 10.91 -7.95 -9.05
C THR A 464 12.21 -7.41 -8.46
N GLN A 465 12.12 -6.34 -7.68
CA GLN A 465 13.26 -5.61 -7.10
C GLN A 465 14.32 -5.20 -8.13
N VAL A 466 13.92 -4.91 -9.38
CA VAL A 466 14.86 -4.60 -10.47
C VAL A 466 15.71 -3.38 -10.15
N ILE A 467 15.10 -2.30 -9.64
CA ILE A 467 15.81 -1.07 -9.27
C ILE A 467 16.77 -1.38 -8.12
N SER A 468 16.27 -2.04 -7.07
CA SER A 468 17.07 -2.35 -5.88
C SER A 468 18.25 -3.27 -6.19
N LYS A 469 18.06 -4.27 -7.05
CA LYS A 469 19.14 -5.18 -7.50
C LYS A 469 20.18 -4.44 -8.33
N ALA A 470 19.76 -3.57 -9.24
CA ALA A 470 20.66 -2.78 -10.05
C ALA A 470 21.50 -1.83 -9.18
N ILE A 471 20.86 -1.05 -8.30
CA ILE A 471 21.54 -0.14 -7.37
C ILE A 471 22.54 -0.91 -6.50
N ARG A 472 22.13 -2.06 -5.93
CA ARG A 472 23.00 -2.88 -5.09
C ARG A 472 24.22 -3.37 -5.87
N SER A 473 24.04 -3.83 -7.10
CA SER A 473 25.13 -4.32 -7.95
C SER A 473 26.12 -3.20 -8.29
N ALA A 474 25.63 -1.98 -8.48
CA ALA A 474 26.46 -0.82 -8.79
C ALA A 474 27.24 -0.29 -7.58
N LEU A 475 26.58 -0.15 -6.43
CA LEU A 475 27.18 0.43 -5.21
C LEU A 475 27.99 -0.58 -4.39
N PHE A 476 27.58 -1.85 -4.41
CA PHE A 476 28.13 -2.91 -3.56
C PHE A 476 28.46 -4.18 -4.36
N PRO A 477 29.31 -4.10 -5.41
CA PRO A 477 29.55 -5.23 -6.34
C PRO A 477 30.18 -6.46 -5.67
N THR A 478 30.84 -6.30 -4.53
CA THR A 478 31.45 -7.40 -3.77
C THR A 478 30.53 -7.95 -2.67
N PHE A 479 29.37 -7.35 -2.46
CA PHE A 479 28.40 -7.81 -1.49
C PHE A 479 27.62 -8.98 -2.09
N ALA A 480 28.06 -10.20 -1.78
CA ALA A 480 27.20 -11.36 -1.96
C ALA A 480 25.99 -11.17 -1.04
N LEU A 481 24.79 -11.14 -1.62
CA LEU A 481 23.58 -11.24 -0.82
C LEU A 481 23.77 -12.44 0.12
N PRO A 482 23.45 -12.32 1.42
CA PRO A 482 22.92 -13.49 2.10
C PRO A 482 21.81 -13.96 1.18
N VAL A 483 21.97 -15.14 0.55
CA VAL A 483 20.88 -15.81 -0.15
C VAL A 483 19.67 -15.62 0.77
N PRO A 484 18.51 -15.12 0.29
CA PRO A 484 17.31 -15.16 1.09
C PRO A 484 17.19 -16.62 1.47
N LYS A 485 17.60 -16.95 2.70
CA LYS A 485 17.31 -18.25 3.24
C LYS A 485 15.80 -18.18 3.25
N GLU A 486 15.16 -18.94 2.36
CA GLU A 486 13.79 -19.41 2.58
C GLU A 486 13.63 -19.49 4.08
N THR A 487 12.65 -18.75 4.60
CA THR A 487 12.46 -18.39 6.00
C THR A 487 12.46 -19.64 6.90
N ALA A 488 13.65 -20.22 7.10
CA ALA A 488 13.88 -21.49 7.78
C ALA A 488 13.87 -21.27 9.29
N CYS A 489 13.74 -20.01 9.71
CA CYS A 489 13.58 -19.59 11.09
C CYS A 489 12.12 -19.50 11.53
N LEU A 490 11.13 -19.71 10.64
CA LEU A 490 9.73 -19.80 11.06
C LEU A 490 9.56 -21.11 11.83
N VAL A 491 9.44 -21.02 13.15
CA VAL A 491 8.92 -22.14 13.94
C VAL A 491 7.48 -22.32 13.47
N LYS A 492 7.17 -23.44 12.79
CA LYS A 492 5.80 -23.78 12.42
C LYS A 492 4.97 -23.89 13.71
N SER A 493 4.32 -22.80 14.08
CA SER A 493 3.38 -22.73 15.19
C SER A 493 2.25 -23.70 14.89
N ARG A 494 2.15 -24.80 15.66
CA ARG A 494 1.05 -25.76 15.52
C ARG A 494 -0.21 -25.27 16.23
N ASN A 495 -0.08 -24.30 17.14
CA ASN A 495 -1.16 -23.71 17.92
C ASN A 495 -0.96 -22.18 17.93
N ARG A 496 -1.82 -21.44 17.22
CA ARG A 496 -1.85 -19.98 17.27
C ARG A 496 -2.28 -19.53 18.66
N LEU A 497 -1.32 -19.16 19.50
CA LEU A 497 -1.57 -18.58 20.82
C LEU A 497 -1.34 -17.06 20.72
N PRO A 498 -2.40 -16.25 20.60
CA PRO A 498 -2.23 -14.80 20.54
C PRO A 498 -1.57 -14.28 21.83
N GLY A 499 -0.83 -13.19 21.75
CA GLY A 499 -0.23 -12.52 22.89
C GLY A 499 -0.78 -11.11 23.04
N LYS A 500 -0.78 -10.60 24.28
CA LYS A 500 -0.99 -9.18 24.55
C LYS A 500 0.00 -8.71 25.59
N ILE A 501 0.63 -7.58 25.33
CA ILE A 501 1.53 -6.92 26.26
C ILE A 501 0.93 -5.56 26.57
N GLN A 502 0.84 -5.21 27.85
CA GLN A 502 0.31 -3.93 28.29
C GLN A 502 1.29 -3.29 29.26
N LEU A 503 1.77 -2.10 28.93
CA LEU A 503 2.63 -1.27 29.75
C LEU A 503 1.80 -0.12 30.31
N VAL A 504 1.89 0.14 31.62
CA VAL A 504 1.11 1.19 32.28
C VAL A 504 2.02 1.98 33.20
N TRP A 505 1.95 3.32 33.11
CA TRP A 505 2.71 4.22 33.98
C TRP A 505 1.87 5.33 34.60
N ASP A 506 2.38 5.88 35.69
CA ASP A 506 1.74 6.98 36.40
C ASP A 506 2.26 8.36 35.94
N ARG A 507 1.70 9.41 36.53
CA ARG A 507 2.04 10.82 36.26
C ARG A 507 3.48 11.23 36.57
N SER A 508 4.29 10.38 37.22
CA SER A 508 5.69 10.69 37.49
C SER A 508 6.58 10.47 36.28
N LEU A 509 6.08 9.72 35.28
CA LEU A 509 6.71 9.45 34.00
C LEU A 509 5.90 10.14 32.90
N GLU A 510 6.57 10.75 31.93
CA GLU A 510 5.91 11.52 30.86
C GLU A 510 5.72 10.64 29.61
N ASP A 511 6.82 10.17 29.04
CA ASP A 511 6.80 9.40 27.79
C ASP A 511 7.57 8.09 27.96
N ILE A 512 6.87 6.95 27.88
CA ILE A 512 7.43 5.61 28.02
C ILE A 512 7.09 4.77 26.79
N ASP A 513 8.11 4.44 26.01
CA ASP A 513 7.97 3.63 24.79
C ASP A 513 8.01 2.12 25.12
N LEU A 514 7.02 1.38 24.62
CA LEU A 514 7.01 -0.08 24.59
C LEU A 514 7.60 -0.61 23.27
N MET A 515 8.59 -1.50 23.37
CA MET A 515 9.29 -2.09 22.23
C MET A 515 9.33 -3.62 22.31
N LEU A 516 8.94 -4.29 21.22
CA LEU A 516 9.08 -5.72 21.02
C LEU A 516 10.09 -6.00 19.90
N ARG A 517 11.18 -6.71 20.20
CA ARG A 517 12.16 -7.17 19.20
C ARG A 517 11.96 -8.65 18.89
N ALA A 518 11.80 -9.00 17.63
CA ALA A 518 11.76 -10.38 17.15
C ALA A 518 13.17 -10.86 16.78
N ILE A 519 13.61 -11.99 17.36
CA ILE A 519 14.99 -12.49 17.27
C ILE A 519 15.01 -13.91 16.71
N ASP A 520 15.81 -14.11 15.66
CA ASP A 520 16.02 -15.42 15.06
C ASP A 520 16.88 -16.36 15.92
N SER A 521 17.00 -17.61 15.46
CA SER A 521 17.76 -18.66 16.15
C SER A 521 19.27 -18.40 16.20
N ASN A 522 19.78 -17.44 15.42
CA ASN A 522 21.18 -17.02 15.44
C ASN A 522 21.41 -15.85 16.41
N GLY A 523 20.34 -15.35 17.06
CA GLY A 523 20.40 -14.22 17.97
C GLY A 523 20.34 -12.85 17.28
N GLN A 524 20.05 -12.81 15.98
CA GLN A 524 19.91 -11.56 15.23
C GLN A 524 18.49 -11.01 15.37
N VAL A 525 18.37 -9.70 15.64
CA VAL A 525 17.08 -8.99 15.58
C VAL A 525 16.64 -8.91 14.12
N ILE A 526 15.49 -9.51 13.81
CA ILE A 526 14.92 -9.56 12.47
C ILE A 526 13.88 -8.47 12.27
N ASP A 527 13.07 -8.23 13.30
CA ASP A 527 11.97 -7.27 13.27
C ASP A 527 11.85 -6.54 14.61
N THR A 528 11.25 -5.36 14.60
CA THR A 528 10.98 -4.56 15.81
C THR A 528 9.63 -3.88 15.67
N VAL A 529 8.81 -4.00 16.72
CA VAL A 529 7.54 -3.27 16.90
C VAL A 529 7.72 -2.25 18.01
N ASP A 530 7.54 -0.98 17.67
CA ASP A 530 7.67 0.18 18.56
C ASP A 530 6.90 1.38 17.97
N TYR A 531 7.08 2.58 18.53
CA TYR A 531 6.43 3.81 18.04
C TYR A 531 6.81 4.17 16.58
N ARG A 532 7.97 3.72 16.09
CA ARG A 532 8.49 3.99 14.75
C ARG A 532 7.87 3.02 13.75
N ASN A 533 7.83 1.74 14.11
CA ASN A 533 7.19 0.68 13.35
C ASN A 533 6.11 0.01 14.20
N LYS A 534 4.86 0.46 14.04
CA LYS A 534 3.74 -0.12 14.79
C LYS A 534 3.45 -1.57 14.43
N GLY A 535 4.03 -2.13 13.37
CA GLY A 535 3.78 -3.50 12.94
C GLY A 535 2.34 -3.75 12.47
N ALA A 536 2.04 -5.02 12.21
CA ALA A 536 0.71 -5.49 11.80
C ALA A 536 0.50 -6.92 12.31
N LEU A 537 -0.76 -7.31 12.52
CA LEU A 537 -1.10 -8.66 12.95
C LEU A 537 -1.03 -9.70 11.81
N GLU A 538 -1.09 -9.26 10.55
CA GLU A 538 -1.12 -10.18 9.38
C GLU A 538 0.24 -10.34 8.71
N VAL A 539 1.22 -9.52 9.09
CA VAL A 539 2.55 -9.50 8.48
C VAL A 539 3.59 -9.62 9.58
N SER A 540 4.66 -10.34 9.28
CA SER A 540 5.94 -10.32 10.01
C SER A 540 6.18 -8.96 10.69
N PRO A 541 6.33 -8.89 12.04
CA PRO A 541 6.51 -10.00 12.99
C PRO A 541 5.22 -10.54 13.63
N PHE A 542 4.05 -10.29 13.02
CA PHE A 542 2.72 -10.69 13.53
C PHE A 542 2.39 -10.03 14.87
N ALA A 543 2.81 -8.78 15.01
CA ALA A 543 2.61 -7.99 16.21
C ALA A 543 2.32 -6.53 15.85
N ARG A 544 1.46 -5.87 16.65
CA ARG A 544 1.03 -4.49 16.43
C ARG A 544 1.01 -3.68 17.72
N LEU A 545 1.63 -2.50 17.72
CA LEU A 545 1.47 -1.48 18.75
C LEU A 545 0.18 -0.69 18.50
N ASP A 546 -0.76 -0.72 19.45
CA ASP A 546 -2.10 -0.12 19.26
C ASP A 546 -2.05 1.42 19.29
N LYS A 547 -1.35 1.97 20.28
CA LYS A 547 -1.23 3.40 20.53
C LYS A 547 0.17 3.67 21.05
N ASP A 548 0.69 4.81 20.62
CA ASP A 548 1.92 5.42 21.13
C ASP A 548 1.47 6.59 22.01
N ALA A 549 1.85 6.57 23.30
CA ALA A 549 1.35 7.48 24.32
C ALA A 549 2.47 8.38 24.86
N MET A 550 2.51 9.63 24.39
CA MET A 550 3.60 10.57 24.69
C MET A 550 3.49 11.30 26.04
N CYS A 551 2.42 11.08 26.82
CA CYS A 551 2.17 11.79 28.08
C CYS A 551 1.56 10.87 29.15
N GLY A 552 2.13 10.86 30.36
CA GLY A 552 1.62 10.12 31.50
C GLY A 552 0.62 10.89 32.37
N PRO A 553 -0.25 10.20 33.14
CA PRO A 553 -0.38 8.74 33.21
C PRO A 553 -1.12 8.18 31.99
N ASP A 554 -0.57 7.14 31.37
CA ASP A 554 -1.19 6.46 30.22
C ASP A 554 -0.68 5.00 30.13
N GLN A 555 -1.02 4.33 29.04
CA GLN A 555 -0.64 2.96 28.75
C GLN A 555 -0.35 2.74 27.27
N GLU A 556 0.47 1.74 26.99
CA GLU A 556 0.71 1.20 25.66
C GLU A 556 0.42 -0.28 25.61
N SER A 557 -0.01 -0.77 24.45
CA SER A 557 -0.23 -2.19 24.22
C SER A 557 0.30 -2.68 22.89
N ILE A 558 0.98 -3.83 22.94
CA ILE A 558 1.35 -4.61 21.76
C ILE A 558 0.49 -5.88 21.72
N GLU A 559 -0.28 -6.03 20.66
CA GLU A 559 -1.00 -7.27 20.32
C GLU A 559 -0.11 -8.15 19.43
N ILE A 560 -0.14 -9.47 19.64
CA ILE A 560 0.64 -10.45 18.89
C ILE A 560 -0.32 -11.52 18.41
N SER A 561 -0.45 -11.73 17.10
CA SER A 561 -1.36 -12.76 16.55
C SER A 561 -0.68 -14.13 16.50
N ASP A 562 0.64 -14.18 16.29
CA ASP A 562 1.38 -15.45 16.23
C ASP A 562 2.87 -15.30 16.59
N TRP A 563 3.48 -16.40 17.05
CA TRP A 563 4.87 -16.43 17.55
C TRP A 563 5.79 -17.18 16.59
N HIS A 564 6.35 -16.46 15.62
CA HIS A 564 7.07 -17.07 14.49
C HIS A 564 8.59 -17.16 14.67
N TYR A 565 9.17 -16.39 15.58
CA TYR A 565 10.62 -16.33 15.79
C TYR A 565 11.06 -17.20 16.96
N SER A 566 12.35 -17.49 17.05
CA SER A 566 12.88 -18.31 18.14
C SER A 566 12.77 -17.63 19.51
N ARG A 567 12.82 -16.29 19.52
CA ARG A 567 12.85 -15.47 20.71
C ARG A 567 12.29 -14.08 20.44
N TYR A 568 11.74 -13.46 21.47
CA TYR A 568 11.36 -12.06 21.50
C TYR A 568 11.94 -11.39 22.74
N GLU A 569 12.33 -10.12 22.61
CA GLU A 569 12.72 -9.28 23.73
C GLU A 569 11.73 -8.14 23.90
N LEU A 570 11.29 -7.93 25.13
CA LEU A 570 10.37 -6.87 25.50
C LEU A 570 11.09 -5.83 26.35
N ILE A 571 11.02 -4.57 25.90
CA ILE A 571 11.77 -3.46 26.48
C ILE A 571 10.82 -2.27 26.67
N ALA A 572 10.93 -1.58 27.80
CA ALA A 572 10.35 -0.25 28.01
C ALA A 572 11.46 0.79 28.09
N THR A 573 11.28 1.93 27.44
CA THR A 573 12.25 3.03 27.46
C THR A 573 11.60 4.30 27.98
N ASN A 574 12.19 4.93 28.99
CA ASN A 574 11.81 6.26 29.42
C ASN A 574 12.38 7.29 28.43
N TYR A 575 11.60 7.58 27.40
CA TYR A 575 11.99 8.43 26.29
C TYR A 575 12.19 9.89 26.72
N SER A 576 11.24 10.41 27.51
CA SER A 576 11.29 11.76 28.09
C SER A 576 12.45 11.97 29.08
N LYS A 577 13.00 10.88 29.63
CA LYS A 577 13.93 10.89 30.78
C LYS A 577 13.37 11.61 32.01
N THR A 578 12.06 11.79 32.06
CA THR A 578 11.35 12.42 33.19
C THR A 578 11.01 11.33 34.21
N GLY A 579 11.26 11.61 35.50
CA GLY A 579 10.98 10.67 36.59
C GLY A 579 11.90 9.44 36.61
N ARG A 580 11.58 8.48 37.49
CA ARG A 580 12.37 7.26 37.68
C ARG A 580 11.49 6.03 37.49
N MET A 581 11.88 5.12 36.60
CA MET A 581 11.21 3.83 36.45
C MET A 581 11.44 2.95 37.69
N ASN A 582 10.37 2.67 38.43
CA ASN A 582 10.35 1.82 39.62
C ASN A 582 9.01 1.05 39.72
N ASP A 583 8.88 0.20 40.73
CA ASP A 583 7.72 -0.67 40.96
C ASP A 583 6.42 0.06 41.36
N VAL A 584 6.51 1.35 41.67
CA VAL A 584 5.35 2.22 41.95
C VAL A 584 4.93 3.01 40.71
N SER A 585 5.87 3.40 39.85
CA SER A 585 5.62 4.31 38.73
C SER A 585 5.22 3.61 37.43
N LEU A 586 5.58 2.33 37.26
CA LEU A 586 5.48 1.59 35.99
C LEU A 586 5.32 0.10 36.25
N TYR A 587 4.44 -0.57 35.50
CA TYR A 587 4.37 -2.03 35.47
C TYR A 587 4.00 -2.54 34.08
N CYS A 588 4.26 -3.82 33.82
CA CYS A 588 3.86 -4.49 32.59
C CYS A 588 3.12 -5.80 32.87
N ASP A 589 1.97 -5.96 32.23
CA ASP A 589 1.20 -7.20 32.17
C ASP A 589 1.43 -7.88 30.81
N ILE A 590 1.69 -9.19 30.84
CA ILE A 590 1.91 -10.00 29.64
C ILE A 590 0.89 -11.14 29.64
N TYR A 591 0.19 -11.31 28.54
CA TYR A 591 -0.80 -12.36 28.29
C TYR A 591 -0.29 -13.25 27.15
N ILE A 592 -0.38 -14.56 27.37
CA ILE A 592 -0.08 -15.58 26.35
C ILE A 592 -1.32 -16.46 26.25
N GLY A 593 -2.01 -16.39 25.11
CA GLY A 593 -3.40 -16.82 24.99
C GLY A 593 -4.29 -16.06 25.98
N ASP A 594 -5.16 -16.79 26.67
CA ASP A 594 -5.99 -16.25 27.75
C ASP A 594 -5.30 -16.30 29.13
N GLU A 595 -4.04 -16.74 29.20
CA GLU A 595 -3.32 -16.88 30.47
C GLU A 595 -2.53 -15.61 30.82
N PRO A 596 -2.88 -14.91 31.92
CA PRO A 596 -2.08 -13.79 32.41
C PRO A 596 -0.79 -14.31 33.07
N MET A 597 0.34 -13.73 32.70
CA MET A 597 1.63 -13.99 33.33
C MET A 597 1.81 -13.10 34.58
N PRO A 598 2.71 -13.46 35.51
CA PRO A 598 3.01 -12.61 36.66
C PRO A 598 3.43 -11.21 36.22
N ARG A 599 2.73 -10.20 36.74
CA ARG A 599 3.02 -8.78 36.51
C ARG A 599 4.49 -8.46 36.76
N ARG A 600 5.08 -7.69 35.86
CA ARG A 600 6.49 -7.30 35.90
C ARG A 600 6.62 -5.85 36.36
N TYR A 601 7.68 -5.60 37.10
CA TYR A 601 8.05 -4.28 37.60
C TYR A 601 9.54 -4.05 37.33
N PRO A 602 9.98 -2.78 37.16
CA PRO A 602 11.40 -2.48 37.08
C PRO A 602 12.13 -2.89 38.36
N VAL A 603 13.16 -3.74 38.24
CA VAL A 603 13.99 -4.19 39.37
C VAL A 603 15.46 -3.91 39.08
N GLY A 604 16.16 -3.28 40.02
CA GLY A 604 17.61 -3.08 39.93
C GLY A 604 18.06 -2.03 38.91
N LEU A 605 17.17 -1.13 38.48
CA LEU A 605 17.55 0.02 37.66
C LEU A 605 18.24 1.10 38.51
N ASP A 606 19.42 1.49 38.05
CA ASP A 606 20.14 2.64 38.59
C ASP A 606 19.31 3.93 38.42
N ALA A 607 19.64 4.98 39.18
CA ALA A 607 18.90 6.25 39.14
C ALA A 607 18.91 6.91 37.76
N GLU A 608 19.88 6.56 36.90
CA GLU A 608 20.03 7.04 35.52
C GLU A 608 19.55 6.02 34.47
N GLY A 609 18.98 4.89 34.90
CA GLY A 609 18.50 3.83 34.01
C GLY A 609 17.24 4.28 33.25
N HIS A 610 17.38 4.49 31.95
CA HIS A 610 16.26 4.87 31.06
C HIS A 610 15.70 3.70 30.25
N GLU A 611 16.28 2.51 30.33
CA GLU A 611 15.81 1.32 29.64
C GLU A 611 15.54 0.20 30.63
N TRP A 612 14.40 -0.47 30.49
CA TRP A 612 13.99 -1.61 31.30
C TRP A 612 13.71 -2.81 30.38
N LYS A 613 14.56 -3.84 30.45
CA LYS A 613 14.25 -5.14 29.84
C LYS A 613 13.18 -5.83 30.68
N ILE A 614 11.94 -5.81 30.19
CA ILE A 614 10.76 -6.34 30.89
C ILE A 614 10.81 -7.87 30.95
N ALA A 615 11.03 -8.49 29.79
CA ALA A 615 11.00 -9.93 29.63
C ALA A 615 11.76 -10.38 28.38
N GLU A 616 12.19 -11.62 28.39
CA GLU A 616 12.63 -12.36 27.20
C GLU A 616 11.68 -13.54 27.03
N ILE A 617 11.13 -13.73 25.84
CA ILE A 617 10.14 -14.76 25.52
C ILE A 617 10.78 -15.73 24.52
N ALA A 618 11.04 -16.97 24.93
CA ALA A 618 11.57 -18.01 24.07
C ALA A 618 10.45 -18.90 23.53
N ILE A 619 10.48 -19.22 22.24
CA ILE A 619 9.49 -20.11 21.62
C ILE A 619 10.04 -21.54 21.62
N LYS A 620 9.47 -22.41 22.45
CA LYS A 620 9.88 -23.83 22.55
C LYS A 620 8.74 -24.72 22.07
N ASN A 621 8.99 -25.49 21.01
CA ASN A 621 7.99 -26.34 20.36
C ASN A 621 6.73 -25.57 19.92
N GLY A 622 6.89 -24.32 19.48
CA GLY A 622 5.78 -23.44 19.08
C GLY A 622 5.00 -22.84 20.25
N ILE A 623 5.46 -22.99 21.49
CA ILE A 623 4.81 -22.41 22.68
C ILE A 623 5.72 -21.31 23.24
N PRO A 624 5.23 -20.05 23.34
CA PRO A 624 5.97 -18.96 23.97
C PRO A 624 6.12 -19.20 25.48
N LYS A 625 7.33 -18.96 26.00
CA LYS A 625 7.64 -19.02 27.44
C LYS A 625 8.54 -17.86 27.83
N ILE A 626 8.15 -17.12 28.85
CA ILE A 626 9.03 -16.13 29.46
C ILE A 626 10.19 -16.87 30.15
N ILE A 627 11.42 -16.46 29.87
CA ILE A 627 12.66 -17.04 30.43
C ILE A 627 13.35 -16.12 31.43
#